data_AF-A0A6A6MJQ6-F1
#
_entry.id   AF-A0A6A6MJQ6-F1
#
_cell.length_a   1.000
_cell.length_b   1.000
_cell.length_c   1.000
_cell.angle_alpha   90.00
_cell.angle_beta   90.00
_cell.angle_gamma   90.00
#
_symmetry.space_group_name_H-M   'P 1'
#
loop_
_entity.id
_entity.type
_entity.pdbx_description
1 polymer ?
#
loop_
_entity_poly.entity_id
_entity_poly.type
_entity_poly.pdbx_seq_one_letter_code
_entity_poly.pdbx_strand_id
1 'polypeptide(L)'
;MGGKNQGNYTIPCLTLHQPWASLLVHGIKRVEGRSWPASVRGRLWIHAASKVPDTATIKAMEDFYREIYAVDGISDLKFPEHYPVSKLLGCVELVGCIKCEELVCWEGLPEGVKLEGQTVFCWLCEEPRKLVVPIEMRGYQRIYNLERKIYEEAVRGLCPIEAPSPVKFPLPDPQDPLSLKPGFLASNHDCSKITKVAESRSLDAAIAGAGSCYTVLKKEEFPILSNPRRRYACFD
;
A
#
# COMPACT_ATOMS: atom_id res chain seq x y z
N MET A 1 -6.33 -23.13 19.52
CA MET A 1 -6.37 -23.66 18.15
C MET A 1 -7.19 -22.72 17.28
N GLY A 2 -6.56 -21.75 16.62
CA GLY A 2 -7.23 -20.82 15.70
C GLY A 2 -6.71 -21.07 14.30
N GLY A 3 -7.45 -21.84 13.51
CA GLY A 3 -7.14 -22.07 12.09
C GLY A 3 -7.21 -20.75 11.35
N LYS A 4 -6.05 -20.22 10.96
CA LYS A 4 -5.97 -19.04 10.09
C LYS A 4 -6.58 -19.44 8.74
N ASN A 5 -7.66 -18.76 8.35
CA ASN A 5 -8.15 -18.71 6.97
C ASN A 5 -7.07 -18.08 6.07
N GLN A 6 -5.98 -18.80 5.81
CA GLN A 6 -5.16 -18.53 4.65
C GLN A 6 -6.03 -18.96 3.47
N GLY A 7 -6.55 -18.00 2.70
CA GLY A 7 -7.24 -18.36 1.46
C GLY A 7 -6.29 -19.21 0.61
N ASN A 8 -6.81 -20.20 -0.11
CA ASN A 8 -6.03 -21.08 -0.99
C ASN A 8 -5.49 -20.29 -2.21
N TYR A 9 -4.56 -19.37 -1.96
CA TYR A 9 -3.91 -18.56 -2.97
C TYR A 9 -2.55 -19.17 -3.30
N THR A 10 -2.39 -19.65 -4.51
CA THR A 10 -1.15 -20.24 -5.02
C THR A 10 -0.29 -19.20 -5.74
N ILE A 11 -0.92 -18.25 -6.44
CA ILE A 11 -0.25 -17.16 -7.17
C ILE A 11 -1.05 -15.87 -6.93
N PRO A 12 -1.02 -15.30 -5.72
CA PRO A 12 -1.89 -14.21 -5.34
C PRO A 12 -1.59 -12.95 -6.16
N CYS A 13 -2.64 -12.28 -6.61
CA CYS A 13 -2.61 -11.00 -7.29
C CYS A 13 -3.65 -10.06 -6.71
N LEU A 14 -3.29 -8.78 -6.66
CA LEU A 14 -4.15 -7.69 -6.25
C LEU A 14 -4.26 -6.67 -7.37
N THR A 15 -5.49 -6.30 -7.71
CA THR A 15 -5.74 -5.17 -8.61
C THR A 15 -5.78 -3.87 -7.80
N LEU A 16 -5.01 -2.87 -8.25
CA LEU A 16 -4.89 -1.53 -7.66
C LEU A 16 -5.25 -0.47 -8.69
N HIS A 17 -5.90 0.60 -8.24
CA HIS A 17 -6.08 1.78 -9.07
C HIS A 17 -4.76 2.49 -9.32
N GLN A 18 -4.65 3.18 -10.46
CA GLN A 18 -3.56 4.11 -10.69
C GLN A 18 -3.81 5.43 -9.96
N PRO A 19 -2.75 6.13 -9.50
CA PRO A 19 -1.32 5.84 -9.71
C PRO A 19 -0.71 4.81 -8.74
N TRP A 20 -1.45 4.38 -7.71
CA TRP A 20 -0.92 3.52 -6.63
C TRP A 20 -0.31 2.21 -7.11
N ALA A 21 -0.89 1.58 -8.14
CA ALA A 21 -0.35 0.34 -8.73
C ALA A 21 1.10 0.52 -9.23
N SER A 22 1.35 1.55 -10.04
CA SER A 22 2.69 1.86 -10.52
C SER A 22 3.62 2.30 -9.39
N LEU A 23 3.16 3.17 -8.49
CA LEU A 23 3.98 3.66 -7.37
C LEU A 23 4.46 2.52 -6.47
N LEU A 24 3.64 1.47 -6.28
CA LEU A 24 3.97 0.30 -5.49
C LEU A 24 5.06 -0.56 -6.16
N VAL A 25 4.91 -0.90 -7.45
CA VAL A 25 5.92 -1.72 -8.16
C VAL A 25 7.20 -0.95 -8.52
N HIS A 26 7.16 0.38 -8.47
CA HIS A 26 8.35 1.24 -8.55
C HIS A 26 9.04 1.46 -7.18
N GLY A 27 8.49 0.91 -6.10
CA GLY A 27 9.07 1.03 -4.76
C GLY A 27 8.97 2.42 -4.14
N ILE A 28 8.13 3.29 -4.70
CA ILE A 28 7.86 4.62 -4.16
C ILE A 28 6.86 4.49 -3.01
N LYS A 29 5.76 3.77 -3.26
CA LYS A 29 4.78 3.37 -2.24
C LYS A 29 5.28 2.11 -1.55
N ARG A 30 5.26 2.09 -0.22
CA ARG A 30 5.80 1.00 0.63
C ARG A 30 4.71 0.34 1.48
N VAL A 31 3.60 1.04 1.71
CA VAL A 31 2.46 0.56 2.49
C VAL A 31 1.19 0.63 1.65
N GLU A 32 0.56 -0.52 1.40
CA GLU A 32 -0.74 -0.59 0.75
C GLU A 32 -1.88 -0.47 1.75
N GLY A 33 -2.81 0.45 1.51
CA GLY A 33 -3.86 0.79 2.46
C GLY A 33 -5.21 0.14 2.13
N ARG A 34 -5.79 -0.62 3.06
CA ARG A 34 -7.07 -1.32 2.86
C ARG A 34 -8.04 -1.18 4.04
N SER A 35 -9.33 -1.36 3.75
CA SER A 35 -10.39 -1.45 4.77
C SER A 35 -10.47 -2.85 5.41
N TRP A 36 -9.68 -3.81 4.93
CA TRP A 36 -9.67 -5.19 5.36
C TRP A 36 -8.23 -5.72 5.52
N PRO A 37 -7.99 -6.68 6.43
CA PRO A 37 -6.66 -7.21 6.69
C PRO A 37 -6.18 -8.14 5.57
N ALA A 38 -4.87 -8.19 5.34
CA ALA A 38 -4.30 -9.15 4.39
C ALA A 38 -4.58 -10.60 4.82
N SER A 39 -4.96 -11.44 3.86
CA SER A 39 -5.16 -12.89 4.05
C SER A 39 -4.00 -13.74 3.51
N VAL A 40 -2.97 -13.10 2.96
CA VAL A 40 -1.77 -13.73 2.40
C VAL A 40 -0.51 -13.04 2.92
N ARG A 41 0.61 -13.74 2.84
CA ARG A 41 1.97 -13.20 2.96
C ARG A 41 2.81 -13.80 1.84
N GLY A 42 3.92 -13.17 1.54
CA GLY A 42 4.80 -13.57 0.45
C GLY A 42 4.58 -12.73 -0.80
N ARG A 43 5.08 -13.23 -1.93
CA ARG A 43 4.96 -12.56 -3.23
C ARG A 43 3.50 -12.28 -3.59
N LEU A 44 3.19 -11.01 -3.79
CA LEU A 44 1.90 -10.52 -4.26
C LEU A 44 2.08 -9.81 -5.61
N TRP A 45 1.41 -10.34 -6.64
CA TRP A 45 1.39 -9.72 -7.97
C TRP A 45 0.47 -8.50 -7.99
N ILE A 46 0.87 -7.48 -8.76
CA ILE A 46 0.18 -6.20 -8.81
C ILE A 46 -0.31 -5.94 -10.24
N HIS A 47 -1.63 -5.84 -10.35
CA HIS A 47 -2.34 -5.49 -11.57
C HIS A 47 -2.89 -4.07 -11.46
N ALA A 48 -2.79 -3.28 -12.54
CA ALA A 48 -3.40 -1.96 -12.63
C ALA A 48 -4.85 -2.07 -13.12
N ALA A 49 -5.78 -1.52 -12.35
CA ALA A 49 -7.20 -1.44 -12.71
C ALA A 49 -7.42 -0.71 -14.05
N SER A 50 -8.60 -0.88 -14.63
CA SER A 50 -8.93 -0.34 -15.96
C SER A 50 -9.25 1.16 -15.97
N LYS A 51 -9.55 1.75 -14.81
CA LYS A 51 -9.88 3.18 -14.71
C LYS A 51 -8.62 4.01 -14.96
N VAL A 52 -8.70 4.88 -15.96
CA VAL A 52 -7.65 5.87 -16.24
C VAL A 52 -7.60 6.87 -15.08
N PRO A 53 -6.43 7.09 -14.46
CA PRO A 53 -6.29 8.06 -13.38
C PRO A 53 -6.43 9.47 -13.95
N ASP A 54 -7.13 10.35 -13.24
CA ASP A 54 -7.16 11.76 -13.60
C ASP A 54 -5.82 12.44 -13.25
N THR A 55 -5.46 13.46 -14.04
CA THR A 55 -4.18 14.16 -13.88
C THR A 55 -4.05 14.83 -12.51
N ALA A 56 -5.16 15.27 -11.90
CA ALA A 56 -5.13 15.89 -10.57
C ALA A 56 -4.80 14.86 -9.49
N THR A 57 -5.34 13.64 -9.56
CA THR A 57 -5.00 12.52 -8.68
C THR A 57 -3.55 12.11 -8.85
N ILE A 58 -3.04 12.01 -10.09
CA ILE A 58 -1.61 11.73 -10.33
C ILE A 58 -0.76 12.79 -9.64
N LYS A 59 -1.00 14.07 -9.96
CA LYS A 59 -0.24 15.18 -9.39
C LYS A 59 -0.30 15.19 -7.86
N ALA A 60 -1.49 15.03 -7.28
CA ALA A 60 -1.66 15.01 -5.83
C ALA A 60 -0.87 13.85 -5.18
N MET A 61 -0.79 12.68 -5.82
CA MET A 61 -0.04 11.55 -5.27
C MET A 61 1.47 11.75 -5.44
N GLU A 62 1.91 12.29 -6.58
CA GLU A 62 3.32 12.62 -6.79
C GLU A 62 3.80 13.70 -5.81
N ASP A 63 3.00 14.75 -5.60
CA ASP A 63 3.28 15.79 -4.59
C ASP A 63 3.34 15.18 -3.18
N PHE A 64 2.36 14.32 -2.83
CA PHE A 64 2.36 13.60 -1.55
C PHE A 64 3.64 12.79 -1.34
N TYR A 65 4.03 11.94 -2.30
CA TYR A 65 5.25 11.15 -2.13
C TYR A 65 6.50 12.03 -2.13
N ARG A 66 6.54 13.12 -2.89
CA ARG A 66 7.66 14.06 -2.86
C ARG A 66 7.85 14.67 -1.48
N GLU A 67 6.76 15.11 -0.85
CA GLU A 67 6.79 15.73 0.49
C GLU A 67 7.19 14.71 1.57
N ILE A 68 6.60 13.51 1.60
CA ILE A 68 6.94 12.53 2.65
C ILE A 68 8.37 12.01 2.51
N TYR A 69 8.90 11.89 1.29
CA TYR A 69 10.32 11.54 1.08
C TYR A 69 11.25 12.69 1.47
N ALA A 70 10.83 13.96 1.27
CA ALA A 70 11.60 15.12 1.69
C ALA A 70 11.75 15.22 3.21
N VAL A 71 10.74 14.77 3.98
CA VAL A 71 10.84 14.64 5.45
C VAL A 71 11.98 13.71 5.85
N ASP A 72 12.21 12.64 5.08
CA ASP A 72 13.32 11.71 5.27
C ASP A 72 14.63 12.17 4.57
N GLY A 73 14.68 13.41 4.06
CA GLY A 73 15.86 14.00 3.42
C GLY A 73 16.07 13.63 1.95
N ILE A 74 15.08 13.02 1.28
CA ILE A 74 15.17 12.59 -0.12
C ILE A 74 14.36 13.55 -1.00
N SER A 75 15.05 14.38 -1.79
CA SER A 75 14.43 15.41 -2.63
C SER A 75 14.38 15.06 -4.13
N ASP A 76 15.33 14.25 -4.63
CA ASP A 76 15.39 13.81 -6.04
C ASP A 76 14.57 12.53 -6.27
N LEU A 77 13.26 12.60 -6.01
CA LEU A 77 12.34 11.49 -6.25
C LEU A 77 11.84 11.50 -7.70
N LYS A 78 12.15 10.42 -8.43
CA LYS A 78 11.73 10.20 -9.83
C LYS A 78 10.46 9.37 -9.89
N PHE A 79 9.47 9.88 -10.63
CA PHE A 79 8.18 9.22 -10.83
C PHE A 79 8.12 8.49 -12.18
N PRO A 80 7.25 7.47 -12.31
CA PRO A 80 7.00 6.83 -13.60
C PRO A 80 6.44 7.84 -14.62
N GLU A 81 6.97 7.83 -15.85
CA GLU A 81 6.45 8.69 -16.93
C GLU A 81 5.02 8.30 -17.35
N HIS A 82 4.64 7.04 -17.14
CA HIS A 82 3.37 6.48 -17.57
C HIS A 82 2.72 5.59 -16.49
N TYR A 83 1.39 5.64 -16.44
CA TYR A 83 0.56 4.86 -15.52
C TYR A 83 -0.38 3.93 -16.32
N PRO A 84 0.12 2.78 -16.82
CA PRO A 84 -0.66 1.87 -17.64
C PRO A 84 -1.86 1.29 -16.88
N VAL A 85 -2.97 1.07 -17.58
CA VAL A 85 -4.21 0.49 -17.04
C VAL A 85 -4.47 -0.89 -17.65
N SER A 86 -5.23 -1.74 -16.95
CA SER A 86 -5.58 -3.11 -17.40
C SER A 86 -4.37 -4.00 -17.66
N LYS A 87 -3.26 -3.81 -16.93
CA LYS A 87 -2.04 -4.58 -17.11
C LYS A 87 -1.49 -5.10 -15.79
N LEU A 88 -0.95 -6.32 -15.81
CA LEU A 88 -0.05 -6.82 -14.78
C LEU A 88 1.25 -6.05 -14.87
N LEU A 89 1.69 -5.45 -13.75
CA LEU A 89 2.84 -4.55 -13.73
C LEU A 89 4.10 -5.17 -13.14
N GLY A 90 3.94 -6.11 -12.21
CA GLY A 90 5.04 -6.62 -11.40
C GLY A 90 4.54 -7.27 -10.11
N CYS A 91 5.40 -7.32 -9.11
CA CYS A 91 5.04 -7.85 -7.80
C CYS A 91 5.81 -7.14 -6.68
N VAL A 92 5.30 -7.30 -5.46
CA VAL A 92 5.98 -6.95 -4.20
C VAL A 92 5.98 -8.17 -3.30
N GLU A 93 6.79 -8.13 -2.25
CA GLU A 93 6.73 -9.07 -1.14
C GLU A 93 5.82 -8.49 -0.05
N LEU A 94 4.64 -9.10 0.16
CA LEU A 94 3.74 -8.72 1.25
C LEU A 94 4.24 -9.35 2.55
N VAL A 95 5.01 -8.59 3.31
CA VAL A 95 5.70 -9.08 4.49
C VAL A 95 4.85 -9.03 5.74
N GLY A 96 3.84 -8.16 5.84
CA GLY A 96 3.02 -8.02 7.05
C GLY A 96 1.75 -7.21 6.84
N CYS A 97 0.88 -7.20 7.86
CA CYS A 97 -0.32 -6.38 7.90
C CYS A 97 -0.52 -5.92 9.34
N ILE A 98 -0.53 -4.61 9.55
CA ILE A 98 -0.75 -3.96 10.85
C ILE A 98 -1.84 -2.92 10.74
N LYS A 99 -2.27 -2.36 11.87
CA LYS A 99 -3.20 -1.23 11.87
C LYS A 99 -2.47 0.09 11.62
N CYS A 100 -3.21 1.08 11.15
CA CYS A 100 -2.69 2.43 10.95
C CYS A 100 -2.06 2.99 12.23
N GLU A 101 -2.72 2.83 13.37
CA GLU A 101 -2.27 3.37 14.65
C GLU A 101 -0.95 2.72 15.12
N GLU A 102 -0.74 1.46 14.77
CA GLU A 102 0.52 0.75 15.04
C GLU A 102 1.64 1.23 14.12
N LEU A 103 1.34 1.52 12.84
CA LEU A 103 2.32 2.00 11.87
C LEU A 103 2.85 3.38 12.26
N VAL A 104 1.97 4.32 12.60
CA VAL A 104 2.35 5.71 12.92
C VAL A 104 3.18 5.81 14.20
N CYS A 105 3.02 4.86 15.11
CA CYS A 105 3.77 4.78 16.36
C CYS A 105 5.01 3.88 16.27
N TRP A 106 5.36 3.36 15.09
CA TRP A 106 6.46 2.41 14.96
C TRP A 106 7.82 3.10 15.04
N GLU A 107 8.44 3.03 16.21
CA GLU A 107 9.81 3.51 16.44
C GLU A 107 10.83 2.78 15.54
N GLY A 108 11.69 3.54 14.87
CA GLY A 108 12.73 3.01 13.97
C GLY A 108 12.31 2.90 12.51
N LEU A 109 11.04 3.14 12.14
CA LEU A 109 10.67 3.38 10.75
C LEU A 109 10.97 4.83 10.33
N PRO A 110 11.38 5.08 9.07
CA PRO A 110 11.43 6.43 8.51
C PRO A 110 10.09 7.15 8.63
N GLU A 111 10.11 8.46 8.83
CA GLU A 111 8.90 9.23 9.09
C GLU A 111 7.99 9.24 7.86
N GLY A 112 8.58 9.33 6.67
CA GLY A 112 7.83 9.27 5.42
C GLY A 112 7.08 7.96 5.22
N VAL A 113 7.57 6.83 5.77
CA VAL A 113 6.86 5.53 5.70
C VAL A 113 5.63 5.54 6.60
N LYS A 114 5.74 6.11 7.80
CA LYS A 114 4.63 6.19 8.76
C LYS A 114 3.47 7.02 8.19
N LEU A 115 3.78 8.09 7.47
CA LEU A 115 2.82 8.98 6.81
C LEU A 115 2.03 8.31 5.67
N GLU A 116 2.46 7.15 5.18
CA GLU A 116 1.67 6.37 4.20
C GLU A 116 0.43 5.69 4.83
N GLY A 117 0.37 5.61 6.17
CA GLY A 117 -0.78 5.10 6.92
C GLY A 117 -1.99 6.00 6.83
N GLN A 118 -2.83 5.82 5.80
CA GLN A 118 -4.05 6.62 5.58
C GLN A 118 -5.34 5.77 5.62
N THR A 119 -5.23 4.50 5.99
CA THR A 119 -6.34 3.55 6.03
C THR A 119 -6.21 2.60 7.20
N VAL A 120 -7.32 2.01 7.64
CA VAL A 120 -7.40 1.12 8.82
C VAL A 120 -6.32 0.03 8.83
N PHE A 121 -6.18 -0.73 7.73
CA PHE A 121 -5.15 -1.77 7.62
C PHE A 121 -4.05 -1.35 6.66
N CYS A 122 -2.81 -1.46 7.13
CA CYS A 122 -1.59 -1.13 6.43
C CYS A 122 -0.85 -2.42 6.08
N TRP A 123 -0.81 -2.73 4.78
CA TRP A 123 -0.15 -3.88 4.20
C TRP A 123 1.28 -3.50 3.87
N LEU A 124 2.24 -4.17 4.49
CA LEU A 124 3.65 -3.82 4.43
C LEU A 124 4.30 -4.52 3.25
N CYS A 125 4.80 -3.74 2.30
CA CYS A 125 5.30 -4.25 1.03
C CYS A 125 6.81 -3.99 0.90
N GLU A 126 7.56 -5.03 0.60
CA GLU A 126 9.00 -4.97 0.35
C GLU A 126 9.35 -5.49 -1.05
N GLU A 127 10.63 -5.41 -1.42
CA GLU A 127 11.20 -6.03 -2.62
C GLU A 127 10.35 -5.87 -3.88
N PRO A 128 10.00 -4.62 -4.26
CA PRO A 128 9.30 -4.36 -5.49
C PRO A 128 10.10 -4.87 -6.69
N ARG A 129 9.39 -5.50 -7.62
CA ARG A 129 9.92 -5.96 -8.90
C ARG A 129 8.93 -5.61 -9.99
N LYS A 130 9.43 -5.14 -11.13
CA LYS A 130 8.62 -4.67 -12.25
C LYS A 130 8.81 -5.56 -13.46
N LEU A 131 7.75 -5.75 -14.22
CA LEU A 131 7.84 -6.33 -15.55
C LEU A 131 8.45 -5.33 -16.52
N VAL A 132 9.42 -5.78 -17.32
CA VAL A 132 10.00 -4.98 -18.41
C VAL A 132 8.89 -4.57 -19.39
N VAL A 133 8.00 -5.51 -19.70
CA VAL A 133 6.80 -5.28 -20.52
C VAL A 133 5.58 -5.69 -19.69
N PRO A 134 4.72 -4.74 -19.29
CA PRO A 134 3.48 -5.07 -18.60
C PRO A 134 2.55 -5.95 -19.45
N ILE A 135 1.99 -7.00 -18.85
CA ILE A 135 1.16 -8.00 -19.55
C ILE A 135 -0.30 -7.56 -19.50
N GLU A 136 -0.97 -7.48 -20.64
CA GLU A 136 -2.39 -7.16 -20.71
C GLU A 136 -3.23 -8.32 -20.17
N MET A 137 -4.08 -8.02 -19.19
CA MET A 137 -5.00 -9.01 -18.62
C MET A 137 -6.14 -8.32 -17.87
N ARG A 138 -7.24 -9.07 -17.66
CA ARG A 138 -8.35 -8.63 -16.83
C ARG A 138 -7.99 -8.70 -15.34
N GLY A 139 -8.29 -7.63 -14.60
CA GLY A 139 -8.22 -7.62 -13.14
C GLY A 139 -9.50 -8.11 -12.48
N TYR A 140 -9.39 -8.49 -11.21
CA TYR A 140 -10.54 -8.93 -10.40
C TYR A 140 -10.55 -8.22 -9.04
N GLN A 141 -11.71 -8.23 -8.39
CA GLN A 141 -11.87 -7.68 -7.05
C GLN A 141 -11.21 -8.56 -6.00
N ARG A 142 -10.71 -7.93 -4.92
CA ARG A 142 -9.98 -8.59 -3.82
C ARG A 142 -8.72 -9.30 -4.34
N ILE A 143 -8.11 -10.15 -3.50
CA ILE A 143 -7.01 -11.02 -3.94
C ILE A 143 -7.61 -12.17 -4.77
N TYR A 144 -6.96 -12.49 -5.88
CA TYR A 144 -7.29 -13.62 -6.75
C TYR A 144 -6.02 -14.36 -7.16
N ASN A 145 -6.15 -15.56 -7.72
CA ASN A 145 -5.02 -16.30 -8.28
C ASN A 145 -4.79 -15.89 -9.74
N LEU A 146 -3.55 -15.58 -10.10
CA LEU A 146 -3.17 -15.44 -11.50
C LEU A 146 -3.35 -16.77 -12.24
N GLU A 147 -3.72 -16.66 -13.51
CA GLU A 147 -3.64 -17.80 -14.41
C GLU A 147 -2.18 -18.24 -14.56
N ARG A 148 -1.96 -19.55 -14.48
CA ARG A 148 -0.61 -20.13 -14.51
C ARG A 148 0.19 -19.72 -15.75
N LYS A 149 -0.47 -19.64 -16.91
CA LYS A 149 0.17 -19.19 -18.16
C LYS A 149 0.67 -17.74 -18.07
N ILE A 150 -0.13 -16.82 -17.53
CA ILE A 150 0.26 -15.42 -17.33
C ILE A 150 1.42 -15.33 -16.34
N TYR A 151 1.37 -16.09 -15.26
CA TYR A 151 2.45 -16.14 -14.28
C TYR A 151 3.77 -16.63 -14.89
N GLU A 152 3.74 -17.72 -15.65
CA GLU A 152 4.93 -18.29 -16.31
C GLU A 152 5.57 -17.27 -17.27
N GLU A 153 4.77 -16.49 -17.99
CA GLU A 153 5.24 -15.39 -18.83
C GLU A 153 5.82 -14.25 -17.98
N ALA A 154 5.10 -13.82 -16.95
CA ALA A 154 5.46 -12.71 -16.09
C ALA A 154 6.80 -12.93 -15.37
N VAL A 155 7.04 -14.15 -14.86
CA VAL A 155 8.30 -14.47 -14.17
C VAL A 155 9.52 -14.27 -15.07
N ARG A 156 9.39 -14.51 -16.38
CA ARG A 156 10.50 -14.37 -17.35
C ARG A 156 10.84 -12.90 -17.63
N GLY A 157 9.86 -12.01 -17.50
CA GLY A 157 10.01 -10.58 -17.74
C GLY A 157 10.21 -9.74 -16.47
N LEU A 158 10.37 -10.38 -15.31
CA LEU A 158 10.42 -9.70 -14.02
C LEU A 158 11.84 -9.25 -13.67
N CYS A 159 12.02 -7.95 -13.41
CA CYS A 159 13.28 -7.35 -13.04
C CYS A 159 13.22 -6.72 -11.64
N PRO A 160 14.31 -6.80 -10.84
CA PRO A 160 14.44 -5.97 -9.66
C PRO A 160 14.48 -4.49 -10.04
N ILE A 161 14.04 -3.62 -9.13
CA ILE A 161 14.17 -2.17 -9.29
C ILE A 161 15.02 -1.61 -8.16
N GLU A 162 15.69 -0.49 -8.44
CA GLU A 162 16.37 0.31 -7.41
C GLU A 162 15.32 1.23 -6.78
N ALA A 163 14.78 0.82 -5.63
CA ALA A 163 13.80 1.63 -4.93
C ALA A 163 14.47 2.90 -4.37
N PRO A 164 13.81 4.07 -4.36
CA PRO A 164 14.42 5.32 -3.88
C PRO A 164 14.86 5.27 -2.42
N SER A 165 14.12 4.55 -1.58
CA SER A 165 14.47 4.25 -0.19
C SER A 165 13.93 2.87 0.17
N PRO A 166 14.71 1.79 -0.05
CA PRO A 166 14.28 0.43 0.30
C PRO A 166 14.06 0.33 1.81
N VAL A 167 12.88 -0.15 2.21
CA VAL A 167 12.54 -0.36 3.62
C VAL A 167 12.51 -1.85 3.91
N LYS A 168 13.09 -2.21 5.07
CA LYS A 168 12.91 -3.51 5.69
C LYS A 168 12.12 -3.31 6.97
N PHE A 169 10.90 -3.85 7.02
CA PHE A 169 10.06 -3.77 8.19
C PHE A 169 10.60 -4.76 9.23
N PRO A 170 10.98 -4.30 10.44
CA PRO A 170 11.55 -5.15 11.48
C PRO A 170 10.45 -5.98 12.14
N LEU A 171 9.89 -6.90 11.37
CA LEU A 171 8.79 -7.74 11.81
C LEU A 171 9.28 -8.73 12.88
N PRO A 172 8.42 -9.10 13.85
CA PRO A 172 8.81 -10.03 14.88
C PRO A 172 9.15 -11.36 14.24
N ASP A 173 10.31 -11.90 14.61
CA ASP A 173 10.66 -13.25 14.23
C ASP A 173 9.66 -14.22 14.91
N PRO A 174 8.88 -15.00 14.14
CA PRO A 174 7.96 -15.97 14.70
C PRO A 174 8.65 -17.05 15.55
N GLN A 175 9.95 -17.27 15.38
CA GLN A 175 10.76 -18.26 16.09
C GLN A 175 11.44 -17.69 17.35
N ASP A 176 11.46 -16.37 17.53
CA ASP A 176 11.99 -15.71 18.72
C ASP A 176 10.85 -15.11 19.57
N PRO A 177 10.49 -15.73 20.72
CA PRO A 177 9.46 -15.21 21.61
C PRO A 177 9.76 -13.83 22.20
N LEU A 178 11.03 -13.39 22.20
CA LEU A 178 11.48 -12.08 22.70
C LEU A 178 11.49 -11.02 21.59
N SER A 179 11.16 -11.40 20.35
CA SER A 179 11.11 -10.45 19.24
C SER A 179 10.04 -9.39 19.48
N LEU A 180 10.46 -8.12 19.45
CA LEU A 180 9.60 -6.98 19.73
C LEU A 180 8.46 -6.91 18.72
N LYS A 181 7.21 -6.95 19.20
CA LYS A 181 6.05 -6.71 18.34
C LYS A 181 6.03 -5.24 17.87
N PRO A 182 5.61 -4.95 16.62
CA PRO A 182 5.34 -3.58 16.19
C PRO A 182 4.42 -2.92 17.21
N GLY A 183 4.81 -1.76 17.73
CA GLY A 183 4.05 -1.03 18.75
C GLY A 183 4.14 -1.55 20.19
N PHE A 184 4.95 -2.56 20.53
CA PHE A 184 5.02 -3.09 21.91
C PHE A 184 5.78 -2.20 22.91
N LEU A 185 6.46 -1.14 22.44
CA LEU A 185 6.95 -0.05 23.29
C LEU A 185 5.93 1.08 23.49
N ALA A 186 4.66 0.88 23.14
CA ALA A 186 3.59 1.80 23.56
C ALA A 186 3.20 1.55 25.03
N SER A 187 4.15 1.74 25.96
CA SER A 187 3.82 1.93 27.37
C SER A 187 4.05 3.40 27.76
N ASN A 188 2.95 4.12 27.94
CA ASN A 188 2.84 5.39 28.68
C ASN A 188 3.36 6.68 28.03
N HIS A 189 3.75 6.69 26.76
CA HIS A 189 3.86 7.96 26.05
C HIS A 189 2.53 8.33 25.40
N ASP A 190 1.86 9.27 26.04
CA ASP A 190 0.81 10.10 25.46
C ASP A 190 1.21 10.50 24.03
N CYS A 191 0.45 10.02 23.05
CA CYS A 191 0.67 10.28 21.62
C CYS A 191 0.49 11.78 21.27
N SER A 192 0.24 12.63 22.27
CA SER A 192 0.19 14.09 22.20
C SER A 192 1.55 14.76 22.00
N LYS A 193 2.68 14.03 22.09
CA LYS A 193 4.02 14.58 21.84
C LYS A 193 4.56 14.21 20.46
N ILE A 194 3.82 14.61 19.43
CA ILE A 194 4.40 14.82 18.08
C ILE A 194 5.52 15.86 18.23
N THR A 195 6.75 15.39 18.15
CA THR A 195 7.95 16.20 18.35
C THR A 195 8.31 16.88 17.03
N LYS A 196 7.88 18.14 16.89
CA LYS A 196 8.47 19.18 16.03
C LYS A 196 9.12 18.69 14.72
N VAL A 197 8.37 18.03 13.84
CA VAL A 197 8.62 18.23 12.40
C VAL A 197 8.15 19.64 12.13
N ALA A 198 9.00 20.50 11.59
CA ALA A 198 8.58 21.83 11.20
C ALA A 198 7.43 21.67 10.21
N GLU A 199 6.19 21.90 10.69
CA GLU A 199 4.94 21.80 9.96
C GLU A 199 5.02 22.74 8.76
N SER A 200 5.49 22.19 7.63
CA SER A 200 5.42 22.90 6.38
C SER A 200 3.96 22.81 5.96
N ARG A 201 3.31 23.96 5.69
CA ARG A 201 1.96 24.01 5.13
C ARG A 201 1.83 23.17 3.85
N SER A 202 2.95 22.89 3.18
CA SER A 202 3.04 22.01 1.99
C SER A 202 2.76 20.56 2.34
N LEU A 203 3.39 20.04 3.40
CA LEU A 203 3.23 18.65 3.83
C LEU A 203 1.79 18.36 4.25
N ASP A 204 1.18 19.24 5.05
CA ASP A 204 -0.22 19.08 5.48
C ASP A 204 -1.19 19.07 4.31
N ALA A 205 -0.98 19.99 3.35
CA ALA A 205 -1.79 20.06 2.13
C ALA A 205 -1.63 18.78 1.28
N ALA A 206 -0.41 18.24 1.20
CA ALA A 206 -0.14 17.02 0.46
C ALA A 206 -0.76 15.78 1.13
N ILE A 207 -0.69 15.68 2.46
CA ILE A 207 -1.37 14.62 3.24
C ILE A 207 -2.90 14.71 3.04
N ALA A 208 -3.47 15.91 3.11
CA ALA A 208 -4.91 16.13 2.91
C ALA A 208 -5.35 15.82 1.47
N GLY A 209 -4.53 16.16 0.48
CA GLY A 209 -4.74 15.81 -0.93
C GLY A 209 -4.74 14.30 -1.13
N ALA A 210 -3.77 13.60 -0.54
CA ALA A 210 -3.70 12.15 -0.54
C ALA A 210 -4.93 11.50 0.09
N GLY A 211 -5.29 11.92 1.30
CA GLY A 211 -6.47 11.43 2.01
C GLY A 211 -7.75 11.60 1.17
N SER A 212 -7.90 12.74 0.49
CA SER A 212 -9.04 12.99 -0.40
C SER A 212 -9.10 11.97 -1.55
N CYS A 213 -7.99 11.69 -2.23
CA CYS A 213 -7.95 10.67 -3.29
C CYS A 213 -8.31 9.26 -2.78
N TYR A 214 -7.82 8.86 -1.60
CA TYR A 214 -8.21 7.56 -1.01
C TYR A 214 -9.69 7.50 -0.64
N THR A 215 -10.31 8.60 -0.20
CA THR A 215 -11.75 8.60 0.08
C THR A 215 -12.60 8.44 -1.17
N VAL A 216 -12.19 9.05 -2.28
CA VAL A 216 -12.85 8.88 -3.59
C VAL A 216 -12.75 7.42 -4.03
N LEU A 217 -11.55 6.82 -3.96
CA LEU A 217 -11.37 5.40 -4.27
C LEU A 217 -12.26 4.49 -3.41
N LYS A 218 -12.32 4.71 -2.08
CA LYS A 218 -13.15 3.89 -1.19
C LYS A 218 -14.64 3.95 -1.56
N LYS A 219 -15.14 5.12 -1.97
CA LYS A 219 -16.53 5.28 -2.46
C LYS A 219 -16.77 4.48 -3.74
N GLU A 220 -15.76 4.36 -4.60
CA GLU A 220 -15.85 3.57 -5.84
C GLU A 220 -15.74 2.06 -5.60
N GLU A 221 -14.87 1.62 -4.66
CA GLU A 221 -14.76 0.22 -4.27
C GLU A 221 -16.00 -0.27 -3.49
N PHE A 222 -16.67 0.62 -2.74
CA PHE A 222 -17.84 0.31 -1.90
C PHE A 222 -18.98 1.35 -2.04
N PRO A 223 -19.66 1.46 -3.20
CA PRO A 223 -20.66 2.51 -3.46
C PRO A 223 -21.94 2.40 -2.60
N ILE A 224 -22.14 1.29 -1.89
CA ILE A 224 -23.37 1.00 -1.15
C ILE A 224 -23.40 1.70 0.24
N LEU A 225 -22.26 2.18 0.74
CA LEU A 225 -22.16 2.84 2.05
C LEU A 225 -22.27 4.38 1.99
N SER A 226 -22.29 4.98 0.80
CA SER A 226 -22.37 6.44 0.63
C SER A 226 -23.78 7.00 0.44
N ASN A 227 -24.82 6.19 0.59
CA ASN A 227 -26.20 6.67 0.52
C ASN A 227 -26.76 6.95 1.93
N PRO A 228 -26.92 8.22 2.36
CA PRO A 228 -27.45 8.56 3.70
C PRO A 228 -28.94 8.22 3.90
N ARG A 229 -29.57 7.47 2.98
CA ARG A 229 -31.01 7.14 2.99
C ARG A 229 -31.35 5.65 3.14
N ARG A 230 -30.54 4.85 3.84
CA ARG A 230 -31.03 3.59 4.41
C ARG A 230 -30.69 3.51 5.90
N ARG A 231 -31.52 4.20 6.68
CA ARG A 231 -31.75 3.88 8.10
C ARG A 231 -32.34 2.47 8.17
N TYR A 232 -31.72 1.63 8.99
CA TYR A 232 -32.27 0.44 9.65
C TYR A 232 -33.25 -0.45 8.86
N ALA A 233 -32.79 -1.62 8.46
CA ALA A 233 -33.60 -2.83 8.57
C ALA A 233 -32.77 -3.82 9.39
N CYS A 234 -33.23 -4.07 10.62
CA CYS A 234 -32.71 -5.08 11.52
C CYS A 234 -32.73 -6.45 10.82
N PHE A 235 -31.67 -7.23 11.03
CA PHE A 235 -31.76 -8.68 10.99
C PHE A 235 -32.45 -9.10 12.29
N ASP A 236 -33.65 -9.65 12.18
CA ASP A 236 -34.11 -10.78 12.99
C ASP A 236 -33.93 -12.06 12.15
#